data_AF-A0A7S2TYK3-F1
#
_entry.id   AF-A0A7S2TYK3-F1
#
_cell.length_a   1.000
_cell.length_b   1.000
_cell.length_c   1.000
_cell.angle_alpha   90.00
_cell.angle_beta   90.00
_cell.angle_gamma   90.00
#
_symmetry.space_group_name_H-M   'P 1'
#
loop_
_entity.id
_entity.type
_entity.pdbx_description
1 polymer ?
#
loop_
_entity_poly.entity_id
_entity_poly.type
_entity_poly.pdbx_seq_one_letter_code
_entity_poly.pdbx_strand_id
1 'polypeptide(L)'
;DFMCRKNLEYEVPSTCGTGWMSVEMASASMHSIFSPGMNAACFQSKLASEYIRKMIQYQDLSHEAYIGAFAEKTRQLREFLSWDTRLWYACFRDNRLFEQI
;
A
#
# COMPACT_ATOMS: atom_id res chain seq x y z
N ASP A 1 26.09 10.44 5.50
CA ASP A 1 25.64 9.07 5.19
C ASP A 1 24.61 8.42 6.11
N PHE A 2 24.55 8.70 7.42
CA PHE A 2 23.55 8.05 8.30
C PHE A 2 22.12 8.67 8.25
N MET A 3 21.95 9.84 7.61
CA MET A 3 20.69 10.59 7.54
C MET A 3 19.79 10.22 6.34
N CYS A 4 20.28 9.49 5.34
CA CYS A 4 19.51 9.16 4.12
C CYS A 4 18.65 7.89 4.23
N ARG A 5 18.78 7.11 5.30
CA ARG A 5 18.14 5.78 5.41
C ARG A 5 16.82 5.74 6.18
N LYS A 6 16.43 6.83 6.87
CA LYS A 6 15.22 6.87 7.71
C LYS A 6 14.02 7.59 7.08
N ASN A 7 14.15 8.18 5.89
CA ASN A 7 13.18 9.15 5.38
C ASN A 7 12.42 8.74 4.10
N LEU A 8 12.56 7.51 3.60
CA LEU A 8 11.94 7.13 2.32
C LEU A 8 10.58 6.42 2.45
N GLU A 9 10.28 5.86 3.62
CA GLU A 9 9.03 5.17 3.90
C GLU A 9 8.33 5.91 5.03
N TYR A 10 7.18 6.53 4.74
CA TYR A 10 6.27 7.03 5.75
C TYR A 10 4.96 6.24 5.66
N GLU A 11 4.37 5.99 6.82
CA GLU A 11 3.07 5.34 6.95
C GLU A 11 2.10 6.34 7.58
N VAL A 12 0.94 6.48 6.96
CA VAL A 12 -0.14 7.27 7.55
C VAL A 12 -0.87 6.38 8.57
N PRO A 13 -1.05 6.82 9.83
CA PRO A 13 -1.60 6.00 10.91
C PRO A 13 -3.02 5.46 10.63
N SER A 14 -3.76 6.15 9.76
CA SER A 14 -5.05 5.68 9.25
C SER A 14 -5.18 6.02 7.77
N THR A 15 -5.68 5.06 6.99
CA THR A 15 -5.96 5.22 5.56
C THR A 15 -7.44 5.40 5.26
N CYS A 16 -8.28 5.43 6.29
CA CYS A 16 -9.73 5.59 6.13
C CYS A 16 -10.42 5.93 7.45
N GLY A 17 -11.63 6.47 7.35
CA GLY A 17 -12.53 6.69 8.47
C GLY A 17 -13.94 6.95 7.97
N THR A 18 -14.85 7.29 8.87
CA THR A 18 -16.25 7.51 8.50
C THR A 18 -16.36 8.61 7.45
N GLY A 19 -16.82 8.23 6.26
CA GLY A 19 -17.00 9.15 5.13
C GLY A 19 -15.74 9.50 4.34
N TRP A 20 -14.58 8.88 4.63
CA TRP A 20 -13.35 9.15 3.87
C TRP A 20 -12.45 7.93 3.72
N MET A 21 -11.74 7.85 2.59
CA MET A 21 -10.69 6.87 2.30
C MET A 21 -9.53 7.60 1.64
N SER A 22 -8.30 7.34 2.08
CA SER A 22 -7.09 7.82 1.40
C SER A 22 -6.54 6.74 0.48
N VAL A 23 -6.02 7.18 -0.65
CA VAL A 23 -5.40 6.35 -1.69
C VAL A 23 -4.01 6.88 -2.00
N GLU A 24 -3.17 6.04 -2.61
CA GLU A 24 -1.84 6.39 -3.13
C GLU A 24 -0.82 6.83 -2.06
N MET A 25 0.02 7.81 -2.39
CA MET A 25 1.00 8.46 -1.51
C MET A 25 0.36 9.03 -0.24
N ALA A 26 -0.94 9.33 -0.23
CA ALA A 26 -1.63 9.72 1.00
C ALA A 26 -1.80 8.55 1.99
N SER A 27 -1.40 7.32 1.63
CA SER A 27 -1.42 6.14 2.48
C SER A 27 -0.03 5.62 2.82
N ALA A 28 0.93 5.66 1.87
CA ALA A 28 2.34 5.28 2.09
C ALA A 28 3.27 5.79 0.97
N SER A 29 4.51 6.15 1.32
CA SER A 29 5.61 6.20 0.33
C SER A 29 6.31 4.84 0.26
N MET A 30 6.59 4.37 -0.95
CA MET A 30 7.25 3.10 -1.22
C MET A 30 8.54 3.32 -2.00
N HIS A 31 9.49 2.42 -1.83
CA HIS A 31 10.75 2.46 -2.56
C HIS A 31 10.54 2.33 -4.08
N SER A 32 11.44 2.89 -4.89
CA SER A 32 11.32 2.94 -6.35
C SER A 32 11.69 1.66 -7.09
N ILE A 33 12.14 0.61 -6.39
CA ILE A 33 12.48 -0.69 -7.01
C ILE A 33 11.20 -1.27 -7.62
N PHE A 34 11.20 -1.50 -8.94
CA PHE A 34 10.03 -1.88 -9.76
C PHE A 34 8.90 -0.84 -9.86
N SER A 35 9.15 0.40 -9.45
CA SER A 35 8.19 1.51 -9.55
C SER A 35 6.77 1.16 -9.03
N PRO A 36 6.62 0.56 -7.84
CA PRO A 36 5.34 0.06 -7.37
C PRO A 36 4.33 1.19 -7.11
N GLY A 37 4.81 2.42 -6.88
CA GLY A 37 3.99 3.57 -6.48
C GLY A 37 2.72 3.74 -7.32
N MET A 38 2.85 3.84 -8.64
CA MET A 38 1.70 4.04 -9.54
C MET A 38 0.80 2.80 -9.61
N ASN A 39 1.37 1.60 -9.61
CA ASN A 39 0.58 0.37 -9.72
C ASN A 39 -0.21 0.09 -8.42
N ALA A 40 0.43 0.30 -7.27
CA ALA A 40 -0.19 0.20 -5.95
C ALA A 40 -1.27 1.27 -5.75
N ALA A 41 -1.00 2.51 -6.19
CA ALA A 41 -1.96 3.60 -6.23
C ALA A 41 -3.21 3.25 -7.05
N CYS A 42 -3.03 2.78 -8.28
CA CYS A 42 -4.13 2.33 -9.14
C CYS A 42 -4.95 1.20 -8.52
N PHE A 43 -4.28 0.23 -7.87
CA PHE A 43 -4.96 -0.85 -7.16
C PHE A 43 -5.84 -0.32 -6.02
N GLN A 44 -5.30 0.55 -5.16
CA GLN A 44 -6.04 1.15 -4.05
C GLN A 44 -7.21 2.00 -4.55
N SER A 45 -7.00 2.82 -5.59
CA SER A 45 -8.05 3.65 -6.20
C SER A 45 -9.19 2.81 -6.77
N LYS A 46 -8.86 1.70 -7.44
CA LYS A 46 -9.86 0.73 -7.90
C LYS A 46 -10.63 0.10 -6.74
N LEU A 47 -9.92 -0.34 -5.70
CA LEU A 47 -10.52 -0.98 -4.54
C LEU A 47 -11.47 -0.02 -3.77
N ALA A 48 -11.05 1.22 -3.55
CA ALA A 48 -11.88 2.26 -2.94
C ALA A 48 -13.16 2.49 -3.75
N SER A 49 -13.02 2.59 -5.08
CA SER A 49 -14.16 2.77 -5.99
C SER A 49 -15.14 1.60 -5.94
N GLU A 50 -14.64 0.36 -5.86
CA GLU A 50 -15.49 -0.83 -5.73
C GLU A 50 -16.28 -0.85 -4.43
N TYR A 51 -15.65 -0.47 -3.31
CA TYR A 51 -16.32 -0.41 -2.02
C TYR A 51 -17.32 0.74 -1.92
N ILE A 52 -16.99 1.92 -2.45
CA ILE A 52 -17.93 3.04 -2.56
C ILE A 52 -19.16 2.63 -3.35
N ARG A 53 -18.97 1.96 -4.50
CA ARG A 53 -20.08 1.45 -5.31
C ARG A 53 -20.98 0.49 -4.53
N LYS A 54 -20.39 -0.44 -3.76
CA LYS A 54 -21.15 -1.40 -2.94
C LYS A 54 -21.92 -0.70 -1.82
N MET A 55 -21.30 0.25 -1.10
CA MET A 55 -21.96 1.03 -0.05
C MET A 55 -23.21 1.75 -0.60
N ILE A 56 -23.08 2.39 -1.75
CA ILE A 56 -24.20 3.07 -2.42
C ILE A 56 -25.29 2.08 -2.86
N GLN A 57 -24.89 0.96 -3.49
CA GLN A 57 -25.83 -0.03 -4.05
C GLN A 57 -26.69 -0.71 -2.99
N TYR A 58 -26.09 -1.05 -1.84
CA TYR A 58 -26.79 -1.79 -0.78
C TYR A 58 -27.46 -0.88 0.26
N GLN A 59 -27.35 0.46 0.11
CA GLN A 59 -27.78 1.43 1.12
C GLN A 59 -27.23 1.09 2.52
N ASP A 60 -26.03 0.50 2.56
CA ASP A 60 -25.40 0.06 3.81
C ASP A 60 -24.79 1.28 4.51
N LEU A 61 -25.57 1.84 5.43
CA LEU A 61 -25.22 3.02 6.21
C LEU A 61 -24.13 2.76 7.25
N SER A 62 -23.83 1.49 7.56
CA SER A 62 -22.82 1.19 8.58
C SER A 62 -21.44 1.62 8.10
N HIS A 63 -21.15 1.49 6.79
CA HIS A 63 -19.87 1.77 6.11
C HIS A 63 -18.63 1.04 6.70
N GLU A 64 -18.66 0.62 7.96
CA GLU A 64 -17.56 0.08 8.76
C GLU A 64 -17.00 -1.21 8.18
N ALA A 65 -17.85 -2.11 7.70
CA ALA A 65 -17.39 -3.37 7.10
C ALA A 65 -16.55 -3.14 5.84
N TYR A 66 -16.96 -2.18 4.99
CA TYR A 66 -16.26 -1.85 3.75
C TYR A 66 -14.99 -1.03 4.02
N ILE A 67 -15.07 -0.08 4.96
CA ILE A 67 -13.92 0.71 5.42
C ILE A 67 -12.87 -0.21 6.05
N GLY A 68 -13.27 -1.14 6.92
CA GLY A 68 -12.38 -2.13 7.52
C GLY A 68 -11.73 -3.05 6.49
N ALA A 69 -12.50 -3.54 5.51
CA ALA A 69 -11.97 -4.36 4.43
C ALA A 69 -10.95 -3.60 3.56
N PHE A 70 -11.21 -2.31 3.27
CA PHE A 70 -10.28 -1.44 2.56
C PHE A 70 -8.98 -1.22 3.34
N ALA A 71 -9.09 -0.90 4.64
CA ALA A 71 -7.95 -0.71 5.53
C ALA A 71 -7.06 -1.95 5.55
N GLU A 72 -7.66 -3.12 5.73
CA GLU A 72 -6.93 -4.39 5.84
C GLU A 72 -6.22 -4.75 4.53
N LYS A 73 -6.89 -4.58 3.37
CA LYS A 73 -6.25 -4.82 2.07
C LYS A 73 -5.11 -3.86 1.79
N THR A 74 -5.27 -2.60 2.20
CA THR A 74 -4.23 -1.58 2.08
C THR A 74 -3.02 -1.92 2.96
N ARG A 75 -3.25 -2.37 4.20
CA ARG A 75 -2.22 -2.85 5.11
C ARG A 75 -1.46 -4.06 4.54
N GLN A 76 -2.18 -5.07 4.03
CA GLN A 76 -1.59 -6.26 3.41
C GLN A 76 -0.69 -5.91 2.22
N LEU A 77 -1.16 -5.03 1.33
CA LEU A 77 -0.38 -4.57 0.18
C LEU A 77 0.93 -3.88 0.62
N ARG A 78 0.85 -3.03 1.65
CA ARG A 78 2.01 -2.32 2.19
C ARG A 78 3.05 -3.28 2.77
N GLU A 79 2.62 -4.24 3.58
CA GLU A 79 3.51 -5.24 4.19
C GLU A 79 4.19 -6.10 3.13
N PHE A 80 3.44 -6.53 2.11
CA PHE A 80 3.99 -7.27 0.99
C PHE A 80 5.06 -6.46 0.25
N LEU A 81 4.77 -5.20 -0.11
CA LEU A 81 5.71 -4.36 -0.88
C LEU A 81 6.95 -3.97 -0.07
N SER A 82 6.82 -3.77 1.26
CA SER A 82 7.96 -3.57 2.15
C SER A 82 8.84 -4.82 2.24
N TRP A 83 8.22 -6.00 2.38
CA TRP A 83 8.94 -7.27 2.40
C TRP A 83 9.67 -7.54 1.07
N ASP A 84 8.98 -7.37 -0.07
CA ASP A 84 9.54 -7.56 -1.41
C ASP A 84 10.73 -6.62 -1.66
N THR A 85 10.57 -5.33 -1.33
CA THR A 85 11.66 -4.35 -1.41
C THR A 85 12.89 -4.80 -0.62
N ARG A 86 12.68 -5.26 0.63
CA ARG A 86 13.78 -5.73 1.49
C ARG A 86 14.43 -7.00 0.96
N LEU A 87 13.67 -7.90 0.34
CA LEU A 87 14.18 -9.11 -0.31
C LEU A 87 15.13 -8.73 -1.44
N TRP A 88 14.68 -7.88 -2.36
CA TRP A 88 15.52 -7.43 -3.49
C TRP A 88 16.79 -6.73 -3.02
N TYR A 89 16.69 -5.88 -1.99
CA TYR A 89 17.87 -5.27 -1.38
C TYR A 89 18.85 -6.25 -0.76
N ALA A 90 18.39 -7.40 -0.25
CA ALA A 90 19.27 -8.45 0.24
C ALA A 90 19.95 -9.16 -0.93
N CYS A 91 19.21 -9.47 -1.99
CA CYS A 91 19.73 -10.15 -3.18
C CYS A 91 20.75 -9.31 -3.94
N PHE A 92 20.58 -7.98 -4.01
CA PHE A 92 21.55 -7.08 -4.61
C PHE A 92 22.92 -7.04 -3.90
N ARG A 93 23.07 -7.64 -2.72
CA ARG A 93 24.35 -7.69 -1.99
C ARG A 93 25.25 -8.85 -2.41
N ASP A 94 24.72 -9.85 -3.12
CA ASP A 94 25.48 -11.01 -3.60
C ASP A 94 25.04 -11.33 -5.03
N ASN A 95 25.94 -11.18 -6.00
CA ASN A 95 25.67 -11.44 -7.40
C ASN A 95 25.17 -12.87 -7.65
N ARG A 96 25.59 -13.84 -6.83
CA ARG A 96 25.15 -15.24 -6.94
C ARG A 96 23.67 -15.40 -6.55
N LEU A 97 23.19 -14.59 -5.61
CA LEU A 97 21.78 -14.58 -5.21
C LEU A 97 20.95 -13.80 -6.23
N PHE A 98 21.48 -12.69 -6.77
CA PHE A 98 20.81 -11.92 -7.81
C PHE A 98 20.58 -12.75 -9.09
N GLU A 99 21.55 -13.57 -9.49
CA GLU A 99 21.47 -14.41 -10.70
C GLU A 99 20.48 -15.60 -10.59
N GLN A 100 19.93 -15.88 -9.40
CA GLN A 100 19.01 -17.02 -9.17
C GLN A 100 17.52 -16.65 -9.26
N ILE A 101 17.19 -15.37 -9.48
CA ILE A 101 15.84 -14.80 -9.46
C ILE A 101 15.48 -14.30 -10.85
#